data_AF-A0A7J4GTL4-F1
#
_entry.id   AF-A0A7J4GTL4-F1
#
_cell.length_a   1.000
_cell.length_b   1.000
_cell.length_c   1.000
_cell.angle_alpha   90.00
_cell.angle_beta   90.00
_cell.angle_gamma   90.00
#
_symmetry.space_group_name_H-M   'P 1'
#
loop_
_entity.id
_entity.type
_entity.pdbx_description
1 polymer ?
#
loop_
_entity_poly.entity_id
_entity_poly.type
_entity_poly.pdbx_seq_one_letter_code
_entity_poly.pdbx_strand_id
1 'polypeptide(L)'
;MEPSKGKLALPGGFVDYNEDPEDAAIRELKEECGIIGEVVEVLCVRGDPARDPRKHVVTIVYLVSANAEPVAGDDAADAAWFDLDECLGFPAERWAFDHHEVVSMLT
;
A
#
# COMPACT_ATOMS: atom_id res chain seq x y z
N MET A 1 8.08 18.08 -5.51
CA MET A 1 7.07 18.03 -4.43
C MET A 1 6.65 16.59 -4.30
N GLU A 2 6.71 16.03 -3.09
CA GLU A 2 6.23 14.68 -2.80
C GLU A 2 4.76 14.79 -2.38
N PRO A 3 3.80 14.47 -3.26
CA PRO A 3 2.39 14.79 -3.05
C PRO A 3 1.76 14.10 -1.82
N SER A 4 2.39 13.05 -1.32
CA SER A 4 1.87 12.21 -0.23
C SER A 4 2.78 12.17 1.00
N LYS A 5 3.76 13.06 1.12
CA LYS A 5 4.67 13.07 2.28
C LYS A 5 3.90 13.31 3.59
N GLY A 6 4.12 12.46 4.58
CA GLY A 6 3.46 12.54 5.89
C GLY A 6 2.03 12.01 5.93
N LYS A 7 1.59 11.31 4.89
CA LYS A 7 0.28 10.65 4.82
C LYS A 7 0.39 9.15 5.08
N LEU A 8 -0.70 8.52 5.51
CA LEU A 8 -0.79 7.06 5.61
C LEU A 8 -0.81 6.46 4.21
N ALA A 9 -0.04 5.40 4.00
CA ALA A 9 -0.01 4.65 2.76
C ALA A 9 -0.04 3.15 3.05
N LEU A 10 -0.64 2.37 2.14
CA LEU A 10 -0.40 0.95 2.05
C LEU A 10 1.02 0.75 1.51
N PRO A 11 1.76 -0.28 1.95
CA PRO A 11 3.07 -0.55 1.41
C PRO A 11 2.99 -0.91 -0.07
N GLY A 12 3.96 -0.45 -0.86
CA GLY A 12 4.03 -0.76 -2.28
C GLY A 12 4.91 0.16 -3.10
N GLY A 13 5.34 -0.35 -4.24
CA GLY A 13 6.18 0.36 -5.19
C GLY A 13 5.96 -0.12 -6.62
N PHE A 14 6.94 0.16 -7.49
CA PHE A 14 6.87 -0.25 -8.89
C PHE A 14 7.41 -1.67 -9.05
N VAL A 15 6.79 -2.44 -9.94
CA VAL A 15 7.30 -3.74 -10.37
C VAL A 15 8.58 -3.52 -11.18
N ASP A 16 9.64 -4.25 -10.83
CA ASP A 16 10.92 -4.20 -11.54
C ASP A 16 10.88 -4.96 -12.88
N TYR A 17 11.86 -4.69 -13.74
CA TYR A 17 11.97 -5.39 -15.01
C TYR A 17 12.25 -6.89 -14.79
N ASN A 18 11.38 -7.74 -15.36
CA ASN A 18 11.35 -9.20 -15.17
C ASN A 18 10.96 -9.68 -13.76
N GLU A 19 10.29 -8.85 -12.98
CA GLU A 19 9.72 -9.23 -11.69
C GLU A 19 8.24 -9.61 -11.85
N ASP A 20 7.80 -10.65 -11.13
CA ASP A 20 6.37 -10.95 -11.03
C ASP A 20 5.69 -9.93 -10.10
N PRO A 21 4.50 -9.39 -10.44
CA PRO A 21 3.82 -8.43 -9.56
C PRO A 21 3.53 -8.93 -8.14
N GLU A 22 3.34 -10.23 -7.92
CA GLU A 22 3.21 -10.80 -6.57
C GLU A 22 4.54 -10.73 -5.81
N ASP A 23 5.65 -11.06 -6.47
CA ASP A 23 6.99 -10.94 -5.89
C ASP A 23 7.30 -9.49 -5.52
N ALA A 24 6.93 -8.53 -6.37
CA ALA A 24 7.06 -7.11 -6.09
C ALA A 24 6.28 -6.70 -4.83
N ALA A 25 5.02 -7.15 -4.69
CA ALA A 25 4.21 -6.85 -3.51
C ALA A 25 4.85 -7.35 -2.20
N ILE A 26 5.43 -8.56 -2.22
CA ILE A 26 6.12 -9.12 -1.05
C ILE A 26 7.46 -8.44 -0.78
N ARG A 27 8.21 -8.07 -1.84
CA ARG A 27 9.45 -7.29 -1.71
C ARG A 27 9.19 -5.94 -1.05
N GLU A 28 8.23 -5.17 -1.58
CA GLU A 28 7.89 -3.84 -1.08
C GLU A 28 7.37 -3.89 0.37
N LEU A 29 6.52 -4.87 0.70
CA LEU A 29 6.08 -5.10 2.09
C LEU A 29 7.27 -5.33 3.04
N LYS A 30 8.28 -6.05 2.57
CA LYS A 30 9.50 -6.31 3.35
C LYS A 30 10.38 -5.07 3.44
N GLU A 31 10.52 -4.30 2.37
CA GLU A 31 11.37 -3.10 2.33
C GLU A 31 10.81 -1.99 3.22
N GLU A 32 9.50 -1.74 3.16
CA GLU A 32 8.87 -0.62 3.86
C GLU A 32 8.41 -0.98 5.29
N CYS A 33 8.07 -2.25 5.53
CA CYS A 33 7.53 -2.70 6.83
C CYS A 33 8.34 -3.81 7.50
N GLY A 34 9.41 -4.34 6.90
CA GLY A 34 10.19 -5.43 7.48
C GLY A 34 9.45 -6.77 7.58
N ILE A 35 8.29 -6.89 6.94
CA ILE A 35 7.39 -8.05 7.04
C ILE A 35 7.56 -8.97 5.83
N ILE A 36 7.55 -10.28 6.08
CA ILE A 36 7.40 -11.30 5.04
C ILE A 36 6.03 -11.93 5.23
N GLY A 37 5.19 -11.87 4.19
CA GLY A 37 3.85 -12.44 4.18
C GLY A 37 3.63 -13.41 3.01
N GLU A 38 2.40 -13.90 2.89
CA GLU A 38 1.94 -14.77 1.81
C GLU A 38 0.78 -14.09 1.09
N VAL A 39 0.88 -13.97 -0.25
CA VAL A 39 -0.22 -13.44 -1.07
C VAL A 39 -1.42 -14.39 -0.97
N VAL A 40 -2.57 -13.84 -0.61
CA VAL A 40 -3.84 -14.59 -0.54
C VAL A 40 -4.58 -14.47 -1.86
N GLU A 41 -4.78 -13.24 -2.34
CA GLU A 41 -5.48 -12.94 -3.58
C GLU A 41 -5.20 -11.51 -4.07
N VAL A 42 -5.57 -11.24 -5.32
CA VAL A 42 -5.70 -9.87 -5.84
C VAL A 42 -6.98 -9.27 -5.29
N LEU A 43 -6.86 -8.21 -4.48
CA LEU A 43 -8.00 -7.48 -3.96
C LEU A 43 -8.69 -6.66 -5.06
N CYS A 44 -7.91 -5.85 -5.79
CA CYS A 44 -8.42 -5.05 -6.89
C CYS A 44 -7.31 -4.56 -7.82
N VAL A 45 -7.71 -4.02 -8.99
CA VAL A 45 -6.83 -3.28 -9.89
C VAL A 45 -7.36 -1.85 -10.01
N ARG A 46 -6.50 -0.87 -9.73
CA ARG A 46 -6.81 0.56 -9.78
C ARG A 46 -6.06 1.20 -10.94
N GLY A 47 -6.80 1.82 -11.87
CA GLY A 47 -6.23 2.40 -13.08
C GLY A 47 -6.83 3.74 -13.50
N ASP A 48 -7.56 4.42 -12.60
CA ASP A 48 -8.08 5.76 -12.86
C ASP A 48 -6.91 6.71 -13.21
N PRO A 49 -6.93 7.39 -14.37
CA PRO A 49 -5.87 8.32 -14.75
C PRO A 49 -5.61 9.46 -13.75
N ALA A 50 -6.57 9.78 -12.89
CA ALA A 50 -6.47 10.85 -11.89
C ALA A 50 -5.92 10.38 -10.52
N ARG A 51 -5.73 9.06 -10.30
CA ARG A 51 -5.37 8.54 -8.97
C ARG A 51 -4.00 8.97 -8.48
N ASP A 52 -3.06 9.20 -9.39
CA ASP A 52 -1.76 9.80 -9.09
C ASP A 52 -1.60 11.09 -9.91
N PRO A 53 -1.45 12.26 -9.27
CA PRO A 53 -1.34 13.54 -9.97
C PRO A 53 -0.03 13.70 -10.77
N ARG A 54 0.94 12.79 -10.59
CA ARG A 54 2.25 12.86 -11.24
C ARG A 54 2.24 12.22 -12.62
N LYS A 55 1.55 11.10 -12.78
CA LYS A 55 1.48 10.28 -14.00
C LYS A 55 0.36 9.26 -13.89
N HIS A 56 -0.07 8.71 -15.02
CA HIS A 56 -1.01 7.59 -15.03
C HIS A 56 -0.34 6.33 -14.48
N VAL A 57 -0.81 5.87 -13.31
CA VAL A 57 -0.31 4.65 -12.65
C VAL A 57 -1.44 3.63 -12.57
N VAL A 58 -1.16 2.40 -12.98
CA VAL A 58 -2.01 1.24 -12.69
C VAL A 58 -1.40 0.49 -11.51
N THR A 59 -2.19 0.23 -10.48
CA THR A 59 -1.79 -0.52 -9.28
C THR A 59 -2.61 -1.79 -9.18
N ILE A 60 -1.94 -2.92 -8.99
CA ILE A 60 -2.56 -4.17 -8.54
C ILE A 60 -2.43 -4.19 -7.02
N VAL A 61 -3.54 -4.32 -6.31
CA VAL A 61 -3.55 -4.37 -4.85
C VAL A 61 -3.73 -5.82 -4.43
N TYR A 62 -2.85 -6.29 -3.56
CA TYR A 62 -2.86 -7.66 -3.04
C TYR A 62 -3.33 -7.68 -1.58
N LEU A 63 -4.12 -8.70 -1.25
CA LEU A 63 -4.35 -9.07 0.14
C LEU A 63 -3.25 -10.04 0.56
N VAL A 64 -2.49 -9.68 1.59
CA VAL A 64 -1.35 -10.46 2.08
C VAL A 64 -1.61 -10.90 3.51
N SER A 65 -1.45 -12.19 3.79
CA SER A 65 -1.46 -12.72 5.15
C SER A 65 -0.08 -12.55 5.76
N ALA A 66 -0.01 -11.91 6.94
CA ALA A 66 1.23 -11.73 7.67
C ALA A 66 0.96 -11.75 9.19
N ASN A 67 1.96 -12.15 9.96
CA ASN A 67 1.89 -12.19 11.42
C ASN A 67 3.25 -11.80 12.04
N ALA A 68 3.63 -10.55 11.82
CA ALA A 68 4.84 -9.95 12.36
C ALA A 68 4.58 -8.47 12.67
N GLU A 69 5.35 -7.90 13.60
CA GLU A 69 5.26 -6.50 13.94
C GLU A 69 6.01 -5.66 12.88
N PRO A 70 5.39 -4.62 12.30
CA PRO A 70 6.03 -3.82 11.28
C PRO A 70 7.17 -2.99 11.85
N VAL A 71 8.22 -2.86 11.06
CA VAL A 71 9.35 -1.98 11.32
C VAL A 71 9.55 -1.13 10.06
N ALA A 72 9.45 0.19 10.22
CA ALA A 72 9.61 1.12 9.12
C ALA A 72 10.98 0.96 8.45
N GLY A 73 10.97 0.90 7.12
CA GLY A 73 12.16 0.83 6.29
C GLY A 73 12.03 1.68 5.03
N ASP A 74 13.15 1.84 4.34
CA ASP A 74 13.28 2.64 3.12
C ASP A 74 12.67 4.05 3.22
N ASP A 75 11.68 4.36 2.39
CA ASP A 75 11.02 5.66 2.35
C ASP A 75 9.93 5.84 3.43
N ALA A 76 9.59 4.77 4.18
CA ALA A 76 8.60 4.83 5.24
C ALA A 76 9.18 5.50 6.50
N ALA A 77 8.56 6.60 6.91
CA ALA A 77 8.94 7.28 8.15
C ALA A 77 8.48 6.52 9.42
N ASP A 78 7.42 5.73 9.29
CA ASP A 78 6.82 4.91 10.35
C ASP A 78 6.02 3.75 9.72
N ALA A 79 5.80 2.67 10.46
CA ALA A 79 5.02 1.52 10.04
C ALA A 79 4.32 0.89 11.24
N ALA A 80 3.00 0.69 11.14
CA ALA A 80 2.17 0.24 12.25
C ALA A 80 0.96 -0.57 11.76
N TRP A 81 0.49 -1.49 12.60
CA TRP A 81 -0.82 -2.09 12.44
C TRP A 81 -1.91 -1.12 12.87
N PHE A 82 -3.00 -1.10 12.12
CA PHE A 82 -4.21 -0.36 12.45
C PHE A 82 -5.40 -1.30 12.50
N ASP A 83 -6.32 -1.05 13.42
CA ASP A 83 -7.66 -1.60 13.33
C ASP A 83 -8.39 -1.00 12.11
N LEU A 84 -9.13 -1.83 11.37
CA LEU A 84 -9.80 -1.41 10.14
C LEU A 84 -10.87 -0.35 10.42
N ASP A 85 -11.70 -0.55 11.43
CA ASP A 85 -12.78 0.39 11.76
C ASP A 85 -12.19 1.73 12.25
N GLU A 86 -11.12 1.67 13.03
CA GLU A 86 -10.40 2.87 13.47
C GLU A 86 -9.85 3.66 12.29
N CYS A 87 -9.07 3.02 11.41
CA CYS A 87 -8.39 3.75 10.35
C CYS A 87 -9.36 4.24 9.26
N LEU A 88 -10.44 3.51 8.98
CA LEU A 88 -11.49 3.97 8.08
C LEU A 88 -12.21 5.23 8.59
N GLY A 89 -12.20 5.45 9.91
CA GLY A 89 -12.67 6.70 10.53
C GLY A 89 -11.75 7.91 10.31
N PHE A 90 -10.54 7.73 9.81
CA PHE A 90 -9.65 8.84 9.49
C PHE A 90 -10.11 9.59 8.22
N PRO A 91 -9.92 10.92 8.16
CA PRO A 91 -10.29 11.70 6.99
C PRO A 91 -9.44 11.29 5.77
N ALA A 92 -10.06 11.25 4.58
CA ALA A 92 -9.41 10.79 3.34
C ALA A 92 -8.12 11.57 3.01
N GLU A 93 -8.03 12.85 3.38
CA GLU A 93 -6.84 13.68 3.13
C GLU A 93 -5.60 13.20 3.89
N ARG A 94 -5.78 12.41 4.96
CA ARG A 94 -4.72 11.77 5.72
C ARG A 94 -4.07 10.61 4.96
N TRP A 95 -4.72 10.11 3.92
CA TRP A 95 -4.24 8.97 3.13
C TRP A 95 -3.54 9.44 1.85
N ALA A 96 -2.55 8.67 1.44
CA ALA A 96 -1.90 8.81 0.15
C ALA A 96 -2.85 8.36 -0.97
N PHE A 97 -2.96 9.16 -2.02
CA PHE A 97 -3.70 8.81 -3.24
C PHE A 97 -5.14 8.34 -2.95
N ASP A 98 -5.52 7.19 -3.52
CA ASP A 98 -6.81 6.54 -3.35
C ASP A 98 -6.78 5.40 -2.31
N HIS A 99 -5.79 5.36 -1.41
CA HIS A 99 -5.62 4.23 -0.48
C HIS A 99 -6.78 4.08 0.51
N HIS A 100 -7.41 5.19 0.94
CA HIS A 100 -8.62 5.13 1.78
C HIS A 100 -9.76 4.37 1.08
N GLU A 101 -9.95 4.62 -0.22
CA GLU A 101 -10.95 3.90 -1.02
C GLU A 101 -10.63 2.41 -1.13
N VAL A 102 -9.35 2.06 -1.32
CA VAL A 102 -8.90 0.67 -1.38
C VAL A 102 -9.19 -0.06 -0.06
N VAL A 103 -8.83 0.53 1.08
CA VAL A 103 -9.09 -0.07 2.40
C VAL A 103 -10.60 -0.20 2.67
N SER A 104 -11.41 0.76 2.20
CA SER A 104 -12.87 0.70 2.37
C SER A 104 -13.55 -0.47 1.65
N MET A 105 -12.85 -1.17 0.74
CA MET A 105 -13.37 -2.37 0.07
C MET A 105 -13.36 -3.62 0.97
N LEU A 106 -12.68 -3.57 2.11
CA LEU A 106 -12.56 -4.69 3.05
C LEU A 106 -13.77 -4.80 4.02
N THR A 107 -14.73 -3.89 3.94
CA THR A 107 -15.92 -3.80 4.81
C THR A 107 -17.21 -3.75 3.99
#